data_AF-A0A2M7NZM0-F1
#
_entry.id   AF-A0A2M7NZM0-F1
#
_cell.length_a   1.000
_cell.length_b   1.000
_cell.length_c   1.000
_cell.angle_alpha   90.00
_cell.angle_beta   90.00
_cell.angle_gamma   90.00
#
_symmetry.space_group_name_H-M   'P 1'
#
loop_
_entity.id
_entity.type
_entity.pdbx_description
1 polymer ?
#
loop_
_entity_poly.entity_id
_entity_poly.type
_entity_poly.pdbx_seq_one_letter_code
_entity_poly.pdbx_strand_id
1 'polypeptide(L)' 'MLTTEIKEMPVNKRIILMEKIWDSLCHKRKEIESPTWHKEILDERVNLINSGKANFISIQGLKAANS' A
#
# COMPACT_ATOMS: atom_id res chain seq x y z
N MET A 1 -19.38 3.77 -14.65
CA MET A 1 -19.10 2.36 -14.93
C MET A 1 -19.61 1.55 -13.77
N LEU A 2 -20.52 0.61 -14.04
CA LEU A 2 -21.13 -0.25 -13.05
C LEU A 2 -20.27 -1.50 -12.84
N THR A 3 -20.26 -2.04 -11.62
CA THR A 3 -19.51 -3.26 -11.29
C THR A 3 -19.96 -4.46 -12.13
N THR A 4 -21.23 -4.47 -12.55
CA THR A 4 -21.80 -5.46 -13.47
C THR A 4 -21.11 -5.41 -14.83
N GLU A 5 -20.91 -4.22 -15.40
CA GLU A 5 -20.24 -4.04 -16.70
C GLU A 5 -18.78 -4.53 -16.66
N ILE A 6 -18.08 -4.35 -15.54
CA ILE A 6 -16.70 -4.84 -15.37
C ILE A 6 -16.67 -6.37 -15.30
N LYS A 7 -17.64 -7.01 -14.64
CA LYS A 7 -17.69 -8.47 -14.48
C LYS A 7 -17.89 -9.20 -15.82
N GLU A 8 -18.66 -8.62 -16.73
CA GLU A 8 -18.89 -9.16 -18.08
C GLU A 8 -17.66 -9.02 -19.00
N MET A 9 -16.63 -8.26 -18.61
CA MET A 9 -15.43 -8.12 -19.42
C MET A 9 -14.53 -9.37 -19.35
N PRO A 10 -13.93 -9.76 -20.49
CA PRO A 10 -12.81 -10.70 -20.50
C PRO A 10 -11.70 -10.27 -19.53
N VAL A 11 -11.05 -11.25 -18.89
CA VAL A 11 -10.06 -11.00 -17.82
C VAL A 11 -8.94 -10.06 -18.28
N ASN A 12 -8.42 -10.24 -19.50
CA ASN A 12 -7.39 -9.37 -20.07
C ASN A 12 -7.84 -7.90 -20.19
N LYS A 13 -9.11 -7.66 -20.54
CA LYS A 13 -9.68 -6.30 -20.62
C LYS A 13 -9.85 -5.68 -19.24
N ARG A 14 -10.23 -6.46 -18.23
CA ARG A 14 -10.28 -6.00 -16.84
C ARG A 14 -8.91 -5.58 -16.32
N ILE A 15 -7.87 -6.37 -16.61
CA ILE A 15 -6.49 -6.05 -16.21
C ILE A 15 -6.03 -4.75 -16.89
N ILE A 16 -6.21 -4.60 -18.20
CA ILE A 16 -5.85 -3.37 -18.92
C ILE A 16 -6.61 -2.15 -18.37
N LEU A 17 -7.89 -2.32 -18.02
CA LEU A 17 -8.69 -1.27 -17.40
C LEU A 17 -8.13 -0.89 -16.02
N MET A 18 -7.77 -1.87 -15.20
CA MET A 18 -7.14 -1.64 -13.89
C MET A 18 -5.84 -0.84 -14.02
N GLU A 19 -4.96 -1.21 -14.96
CA GLU A 19 -3.71 -0.50 -15.26
C GLU A 19 -3.97 0.95 -15.67
N LYS A 20 -4.94 1.19 -16.56
CA LYS A 20 -5.31 2.55 -16.98
C LYS A 20 -5.90 3.40 -15.86
N ILE A 21 -6.71 2.78 -14.98
CA ILE A 21 -7.23 3.45 -13.79
C ILE A 21 -6.06 3.84 -12.88
N TRP A 22 -5.16 2.90 -12.61
CA TRP A 22 -3.98 3.12 -11.78
C TRP A 22 -3.12 4.25 -12.32
N ASP A 23 -2.79 4.21 -13.61
CA ASP A 23 -2.05 5.26 -14.31
C ASP A 23 -2.72 6.63 -14.17
N SER A 24 -4.04 6.70 -14.33
CA SER A 24 -4.79 7.95 -14.17
C SER A 24 -4.76 8.54 -12.74
N LEU A 25 -4.64 7.67 -11.73
CA LEU A 25 -4.53 8.07 -10.33
C LEU A 25 -3.13 8.59 -10.01
N CYS A 26 -2.07 8.00 -10.59
CA CYS A 26 -0.69 8.44 -10.41
C CYS A 26 -0.43 9.85 -10.98
N HIS A 27 -1.08 10.21 -12.10
CA HIS A 27 -0.85 11.49 -12.78
C HIS A 27 -1.64 12.67 -12.19
N LYS A 28 -2.62 12.41 -11.32
CA LYS A 28 -3.35 13.46 -10.59
C LYS A 28 -2.79 13.56 -9.18
N ARG A 29 -1.78 14.43 -9.01
CA ARG A 29 -1.20 14.83 -7.72
C ARG A 29 -2.19 15.71 -6.93
N LYS A 30 -3.39 15.18 -6.61
CA LYS A 30 -4.07 15.64 -5.41
C LYS A 30 -3.28 14.98 -4.29
N GLU A 31 -2.43 15.76 -3.62
CA GLU A 31 -1.80 15.32 -2.39
C GLU A 31 -2.93 14.93 -1.44
N ILE A 32 -3.13 13.63 -1.28
CA ILE A 32 -3.99 13.12 -0.24
C ILE A 32 -3.22 13.41 1.03
N GLU A 33 -3.71 14.38 1.80
CA GLU A 33 -3.12 14.68 3.10
C GLU A 33 -3.14 13.41 3.92
N SER A 34 -1.97 13.02 4.40
CA SER A 34 -1.88 11.92 5.33
C SER A 34 -2.65 12.29 6.60
N PRO A 35 -3.54 11.41 7.09
CA PRO A 35 -4.15 11.57 8.41
C PRO A 35 -3.12 11.88 9.49
N THR A 36 -3.50 12.67 10.49
CA THR A 36 -2.60 13.11 11.58
C THR A 36 -1.95 11.92 12.30
N TRP A 37 -2.70 10.82 12.48
CA TRP A 37 -2.21 9.61 13.13
C TRP A 37 -1.08 8.90 12.37
N HIS A 38 -0.95 9.09 11.04
CA HIS A 38 0.17 8.50 10.30
C HIS A 38 1.51 9.01 10.83
N LYS A 39 1.59 10.30 11.13
CA LYS A 39 2.80 10.90 11.69
C LYS A 39 3.10 10.37 13.09
N GLU A 40 2.07 10.26 13.93
CA GLU A 40 2.19 9.78 15.31
C GLU A 40 2.83 8.37 15.37
N ILE A 41 2.38 7.46 14.49
CA ILE A 41 2.94 6.10 14.40
C ILE A 41 4.40 6.12 13.90
N LEU A 42 4.72 6.98 12.94
CA LEU A 42 6.09 7.09 12.45
C LEU A 42 7.02 7.64 13.53
N ASP A 43 6.58 8.65 14.27
CA ASP A 43 7.33 9.22 15.39
C ASP A 43 7.55 8.19 16.49
N GLU A 44 6.53 7.37 16.83
CA GLU A 44 6.67 6.25 17.77
C GLU A 44 7.72 5.24 17.30
N ARG A 45 7.67 4.83 16.02
CA ARG A 45 8.63 3.88 15.43
C ARG A 45 10.05 4.44 15.45
N VAL A 46 10.22 5.71 15.09
CA VAL A 46 11.52 6.40 15.12
C VAL A 46 12.07 6.44 16.55
N ASN A 47 11.23 6.71 17.55
CA ASN A 47 11.63 6.71 18.96
C ASN A 47 12.06 5.32 19.43
N LEU A 48 11.39 4.25 19.01
CA LEU A 48 11.80 2.87 19.31
C LEU A 48 13.17 2.54 18.70
N ILE A 49 13.45 3.01 17.47
CA ILE A 49 14.75 2.83 16.82
C ILE A 49 15.83 3.59 17.59
N ASN A 50 15.61 4.88 17.87
CA ASN A 50 16.60 5.73 18.53
C ASN A 50 16.87 5.30 19.98
N SER A 51 15.89 4.72 20.66
CA SER A 51 16.06 4.18 22.02
C SER A 51 16.66 2.78 22.06
N GLY A 52 16.97 2.18 20.90
CA GLY A 52 17.49 0.81 20.81
C GLY A 52 16.48 -0.28 21.20
N LYS A 53 15.19 0.07 21.27
CA LYS A 53 14.09 -0.84 21.63
C LYS A 53 13.40 -1.47 20.42
N ALA A 54 13.77 -1.04 19.21
CA ALA A 54 13.23 -1.62 17.99
C ALA A 54 13.80 -3.02 17.73
N ASN A 55 12.91 -3.96 17.42
CA ASN A 55 13.27 -5.30 16.98
C ASN A 55 13.31 -5.35 15.45
N PHE A 56 14.37 -5.95 14.90
CA PHE A 56 14.52 -6.13 13.47
C PHE A 56 14.62 -7.61 13.15
N ILE A 57 13.91 -8.04 12.10
CA ILE A 57 13.98 -9.40 11.57
C ILE A 57 14.51 -9.34 10.15
N SER A 58 15.29 -10.35 9.76
CA SER A 58 15.70 -10.50 8.37
C SER A 58 14.50 -10.94 7.52
N ILE A 59 14.57 -10.71 6.20
CA ILE A 59 13.55 -11.20 5.26
C ILE A 59 13.42 -12.74 5.34
N GLN A 60 14.55 -13.44 5.55
CA GLN A 60 14.54 -14.89 5.77
C GLN A 60 13.81 -15.26 7.07
N GLY A 61 14.07 -14.54 8.16
CA GLY A 61 13.36 -14.73 9.43
C GLY A 61 11.86 -14.47 9.33
N LEU A 62 11.45 -13.44 8.59
CA LEU A 62 10.04 -13.16 8.32
C LEU A 62 9.34 -14.29 7.56
N LYS A 63 10.01 -14.87 6.56
CA LYS A 63 9.46 -16.01 5.81
C LYS A 63 9.27 -17.23 6.70
N ALA A 64 10.25 -17.52 7.55
CA ALA A 64 10.19 -18.66 8.47
C ALA A 64 9.10 -18.54 9.55
N ALA A 65 8.73 -17.32 9.97
CA ALA A 65 7.69 -17.09 10.97
C ALA A 65 6.24 -17.22 10.44
N ASN A 66 6.07 -17.13 9.11
CA ASN A 66 4.76 -17.14 8.43
C ASN A 66 4.53 -18.40 7.56
N SER A 67 5.43 -19.38 7.63
CA SER A 67 5.32 -20.68 6.93
C SER A 67 4.90 -21.77 7.90
#